data_AF-A0A068UY13-F1
#
_entry.id   AF-A0A068UY13-F1
#
_cell.length_a   1.000
_cell.length_b   1.000
_cell.length_c   1.000
_cell.angle_alpha   90.00
_cell.angle_beta   90.00
_cell.angle_gamma   90.00
#
_symmetry.space_group_name_H-M   'P 1'
#
loop_
_entity.id
_entity.type
_entity.pdbx_description
1 polymer ?
#
loop_
_entity_poly.entity_id
_entity_poly.type
_entity_poly.pdbx_seq_one_letter_code
_entity_poly.pdbx_strand_id
1 'polypeptide(L)'
;MLLFLIGPIWEVLKLSPETKTGELGLLVSQSFVFLFSSRCLPLRYQTSVTNRSKMTKRTKKAGIVGKYGTRYGASLRKQIKKMEVSQHSKYLCEFCGKYAVKRKAVGIWGCKDCGKVKAGGAYTLNTASAVTVRSTIRRLREQTES
;
A
#
# COMPACT_ATOMS: atom_id res chain seq x y z
N MET A 1 -1.42 -16.08 -60.91
CA MET A 1 -2.42 -15.17 -60.34
C MET A 1 -3.00 -15.86 -59.11
N LEU A 2 -2.26 -15.95 -58.01
CA LEU A 2 -2.11 -14.94 -56.94
C LEU A 2 -3.48 -14.58 -56.31
N LEU A 3 -3.52 -14.69 -54.97
CA LEU A 3 -4.62 -14.39 -54.02
C LEU A 3 -5.54 -15.60 -53.74
N PHE A 4 -5.70 -16.14 -52.53
CA PHE A 4 -5.23 -15.80 -51.17
C PHE A 4 -5.25 -17.10 -50.35
N LEU A 5 -4.07 -17.53 -49.90
CA LEU A 5 -3.95 -18.36 -48.70
C LEU A 5 -4.21 -17.47 -47.49
N ILE A 6 -4.94 -18.00 -46.51
CA ILE A 6 -4.74 -17.90 -45.05
C ILE A 6 -6.11 -18.03 -44.38
N GLY A 7 -6.34 -19.24 -43.87
CA GLY A 7 -7.40 -19.55 -42.91
C GLY A 7 -7.11 -19.02 -41.50
N PRO A 8 -7.89 -19.44 -40.51
CA PRO A 8 -8.46 -18.60 -39.47
C PRO A 8 -7.62 -18.57 -38.18
N ILE A 9 -7.49 -17.39 -37.57
CA ILE A 9 -7.02 -17.21 -36.18
C ILE A 9 -8.11 -16.47 -35.41
N TRP A 10 -9.10 -17.25 -35.00
CA TRP A 10 -9.84 -17.06 -33.76
C TRP A 10 -8.90 -17.56 -32.62
N GLU A 11 -9.07 -17.08 -31.38
CA GLU A 11 -8.14 -17.22 -30.23
C GLU A 11 -6.91 -16.29 -30.35
N VAL A 12 -6.71 -15.23 -29.56
CA VAL A 12 -6.44 -15.23 -28.11
C VAL A 12 -6.53 -13.78 -27.57
N LEU A 13 -7.36 -13.56 -26.53
CA LEU A 13 -7.40 -12.42 -25.56
C LEU A 13 -7.39 -10.96 -26.12
N LYS A 14 -8.41 -10.10 -26.08
CA LYS A 14 -9.49 -9.79 -25.12
C LYS A 14 -9.03 -9.62 -23.66
N LEU A 15 -8.88 -8.36 -23.19
CA LEU A 15 -9.76 -7.70 -22.19
C LEU A 15 -9.14 -6.45 -21.51
N SER A 16 -9.75 -5.28 -21.76
CA SER A 16 -10.18 -4.28 -20.75
C SER A 16 -11.73 -4.40 -20.64
N PRO A 17 -12.52 -3.81 -19.69
CA PRO A 17 -12.30 -2.76 -18.67
C PRO A 17 -13.06 -3.00 -17.30
N GLU A 18 -13.31 -1.91 -16.55
CA GLU A 18 -14.02 -1.64 -15.27
C GLU A 18 -15.25 -2.48 -14.79
N THR A 19 -15.51 -2.47 -13.45
CA THR A 19 -16.84 -2.40 -12.74
C THR A 19 -16.63 -2.55 -11.21
N LYS A 20 -17.00 -1.61 -10.31
CA LYS A 20 -18.28 -1.23 -9.68
C LYS A 20 -18.94 -2.26 -8.71
N THR A 21 -18.97 -1.86 -7.42
CA THR A 21 -20.05 -1.94 -6.41
C THR A 21 -21.18 -2.99 -6.52
N GLY A 22 -21.37 -3.76 -5.43
CA GLY A 22 -22.67 -3.88 -4.74
C GLY A 22 -23.47 -5.18 -4.88
N GLU A 23 -23.97 -5.63 -3.72
CA GLU A 23 -25.17 -6.46 -3.46
C GLU A 23 -25.12 -8.00 -3.40
N LEU A 24 -25.61 -8.48 -2.23
CA LEU A 24 -26.48 -9.64 -1.93
C LEU A 24 -25.99 -11.02 -2.40
N GLY A 25 -25.67 -11.99 -1.55
CA GLY A 25 -26.44 -12.48 -0.39
C GLY A 25 -27.09 -13.81 -0.79
N LEU A 26 -26.60 -14.95 -0.27
CA LEU A 26 -27.40 -16.18 -0.19
C LEU A 26 -26.78 -17.19 0.79
N LEU A 27 -27.63 -17.49 1.78
CA LEU A 27 -27.67 -18.59 2.73
C LEU A 27 -27.13 -19.92 2.23
N VAL A 28 -26.29 -20.58 3.02
CA VAL A 28 -26.37 -22.04 3.21
C VAL A 28 -26.08 -22.37 4.67
N SER A 29 -27.15 -22.72 5.37
CA SER A 29 -27.19 -23.48 6.60
C SER A 29 -26.87 -24.94 6.32
N GLN A 30 -25.92 -25.55 7.01
CA GLN A 30 -25.97 -26.98 7.28
C GLN A 30 -25.23 -27.32 8.57
N SER A 31 -26.02 -27.90 9.47
CA SER A 31 -25.70 -28.39 10.79
C SER A 31 -24.56 -29.41 10.74
N PHE A 32 -23.56 -29.24 11.60
CA PHE A 32 -22.70 -30.35 12.03
C PHE A 32 -22.54 -30.27 13.54
N VAL A 33 -23.31 -31.12 14.21
CA VAL A 33 -23.22 -31.40 15.64
C VAL A 33 -22.02 -32.33 15.82
N PHE A 34 -20.93 -31.82 16.39
CA PHE A 34 -19.87 -32.66 16.95
C PHE A 34 -19.84 -32.46 18.48
N LEU A 35 -20.47 -33.41 19.18
CA LEU A 35 -20.14 -33.71 20.56
C LEU A 35 -18.84 -34.51 20.56
N PHE A 36 -17.73 -33.91 20.99
CA PHE A 36 -16.59 -34.66 21.52
C PHE A 36 -15.93 -33.88 22.66
N SER A 37 -16.35 -34.25 23.86
CA SER A 37 -15.52 -34.61 25.01
C SER A 37 -14.15 -33.91 25.22
N SER A 38 -14.00 -33.45 26.47
CA SER A 38 -12.74 -33.40 27.24
C SER A 38 -11.85 -32.16 27.12
N ARG A 39 -12.14 -31.20 28.03
CA ARG A 39 -11.18 -30.49 28.89
C ARG A 39 -9.72 -30.44 28.40
N CYS A 40 -9.39 -29.36 27.70
CA CYS A 40 -8.15 -28.65 27.93
C CYS A 40 -8.53 -27.20 28.25
N LEU A 41 -8.35 -26.80 29.51
CA LEU A 41 -8.51 -25.41 29.92
C LEU A 41 -7.51 -24.57 29.10
N PRO A 42 -7.96 -23.57 28.32
CA PRO A 42 -7.03 -22.57 27.84
C PRO A 42 -6.54 -21.80 29.06
N LEU A 43 -5.24 -21.87 29.34
CA LEU A 43 -4.56 -20.89 30.19
C LEU A 43 -4.97 -19.51 29.69
N ARG A 44 -5.78 -18.83 30.51
CA ARG A 44 -6.13 -17.41 30.36
C ARG A 44 -4.83 -16.61 30.38
N TYR A 45 -4.27 -16.37 29.20
CA TYR A 45 -3.38 -15.24 29.04
C TYR A 45 -4.26 -13.99 29.14
N GLN A 46 -4.32 -13.42 30.34
CA GLN A 46 -4.83 -12.08 30.55
C GLN A 46 -3.90 -11.11 29.79
N THR A 47 -4.22 -10.86 28.53
CA THR A 47 -3.89 -9.55 27.96
C THR A 47 -4.74 -8.56 28.73
N SER A 48 -4.11 -7.85 29.66
CA SER A 48 -4.63 -6.60 30.15
C SER A 48 -4.81 -5.68 28.95
N VAL A 49 -6.02 -5.69 28.38
CA VAL A 49 -6.46 -4.68 27.44
C VAL A 49 -6.50 -3.40 28.24
N THR A 50 -5.36 -2.70 28.30
CA THR A 50 -5.33 -1.32 28.72
C THR A 50 -6.24 -0.58 27.77
N ASN A 51 -7.46 -0.32 28.24
CA ASN A 51 -8.44 0.50 27.57
C ASN A 51 -7.90 1.92 27.56
N ARG A 52 -6.96 2.17 26.64
CA ARG A 52 -6.46 3.50 26.31
C ARG A 52 -7.69 4.27 25.86
N SER A 53 -8.17 5.16 26.72
CA SER A 53 -9.24 6.12 26.48
C SER A 53 -9.18 6.60 25.02
N LYS A 54 -10.08 6.05 24.19
CA LYS A 54 -10.11 6.32 22.76
C LYS A 54 -10.55 7.77 22.58
N MET A 55 -9.60 8.66 22.32
CA MET A 55 -9.90 9.93 21.65
C MET A 55 -10.74 9.58 20.42
N THR A 56 -11.98 10.06 20.35
CA THR A 56 -12.91 9.68 19.29
C THR A 56 -12.33 10.13 17.95
N LYS A 57 -12.35 9.23 16.95
CA LYS A 57 -11.80 9.52 15.64
C LYS A 57 -12.60 10.68 15.03
N ARG A 58 -11.99 11.86 14.97
CA ARG A 58 -12.64 13.12 14.53
C ARG A 58 -13.28 13.04 13.14
N THR A 59 -12.76 12.21 12.22
CA THR A 59 -13.30 12.07 10.87
C THR A 59 -13.37 10.61 10.41
N LYS A 60 -14.49 10.22 9.78
CA LYS A 60 -14.68 8.87 9.22
C LYS A 60 -13.84 8.66 7.95
N LYS A 61 -13.97 9.57 6.98
CA LYS A 61 -13.40 9.45 5.61
C LYS A 61 -12.30 10.46 5.29
N ALA A 62 -12.39 11.68 5.81
CA ALA A 62 -11.50 12.79 5.41
C ALA A 62 -10.04 12.58 5.85
N GLY A 63 -9.75 12.37 7.14
CA GLY A 63 -8.36 12.32 7.62
C GLY A 63 -7.66 13.67 7.49
N ILE A 64 -6.38 13.68 7.05
CA ILE A 64 -5.54 14.89 6.95
C ILE A 64 -6.12 15.98 6.04
N VAL A 65 -6.88 15.59 5.01
CA VAL A 65 -7.55 16.53 4.08
C VAL A 65 -8.78 17.22 4.67
N GLY A 66 -9.09 17.01 5.96
CA GLY A 66 -10.14 17.74 6.68
C GLY A 66 -9.92 19.26 6.71
N LYS A 67 -8.66 19.71 6.57
CA LYS A 67 -8.30 21.15 6.50
C LYS A 67 -8.92 21.89 5.32
N TYR A 68 -9.25 21.18 4.23
CA TYR A 68 -9.79 21.81 3.03
C TYR A 68 -11.31 22.07 3.10
N GLY A 69 -12.01 21.53 4.10
CA GLY A 69 -13.46 21.67 4.24
C GLY A 69 -14.21 21.12 3.02
N THR A 70 -15.22 21.84 2.54
CA THR A 70 -16.11 21.44 1.44
C THR A 70 -15.58 21.77 0.03
N ARG A 71 -14.58 22.64 -0.11
CA ARG A 71 -14.30 23.44 -1.32
C ARG A 71 -13.90 22.73 -2.64
N TYR A 72 -13.08 21.69 -2.61
CA TYR A 72 -12.44 21.16 -3.86
C TYR A 72 -13.06 19.87 -4.40
N GLY A 73 -14.19 19.43 -3.85
CA GLY A 73 -14.82 18.17 -4.27
C GLY A 73 -14.13 16.90 -3.75
N ALA A 74 -14.78 15.75 -3.92
CA ALA A 74 -14.35 14.49 -3.29
C ALA A 74 -13.17 13.81 -4.02
N SER A 75 -13.08 13.90 -5.34
CA SER A 75 -12.05 13.21 -6.14
C SER A 75 -10.65 13.75 -5.83
N LEU A 76 -10.49 15.08 -5.92
CA LEU A 76 -9.22 15.77 -5.63
C LEU A 76 -8.76 15.51 -4.19
N ARG A 77 -9.68 15.57 -3.22
CA ARG A 77 -9.38 15.27 -1.80
C ARG A 77 -8.88 13.82 -1.60
N LYS A 78 -9.39 12.84 -2.37
CA LYS A 78 -8.90 11.45 -2.29
C LYS A 78 -7.48 11.31 -2.82
N GLN A 79 -7.13 11.99 -3.91
CA GLN A 79 -5.79 11.98 -4.49
C GLN A 79 -4.78 12.66 -3.57
N ILE A 80 -5.09 13.89 -3.11
CA ILE A 80 -4.25 14.66 -2.20
C ILE A 80 -4.04 13.91 -0.88
N LYS A 81 -5.07 13.25 -0.35
CA LYS A 81 -4.93 12.44 0.87
C LYS A 81 -3.84 11.37 0.75
N LYS A 82 -3.76 10.67 -0.40
CA LYS A 82 -2.72 9.65 -0.62
C LYS A 82 -1.32 10.27 -0.58
N MET A 83 -1.13 11.39 -1.28
CA MET A 83 0.14 12.11 -1.34
C MET A 83 0.52 12.77 0.00
N GLU A 84 -0.46 13.32 0.73
CA GLU A 84 -0.24 13.99 2.01
C GLU A 84 0.07 13.00 3.14
N VAL A 85 -0.49 11.79 3.08
CA VAL A 85 -0.16 10.74 4.04
C VAL A 85 1.26 10.25 3.82
N SER A 86 1.65 9.96 2.57
CA SER A 86 3.00 9.50 2.27
C SER A 86 4.05 10.54 2.61
N GLN A 87 3.83 11.82 2.28
CA GLN A 87 4.82 12.86 2.56
C GLN A 87 5.07 13.10 4.07
N HIS A 88 4.03 12.92 4.91
CA HIS A 88 4.13 13.15 6.36
C HIS A 88 4.49 11.88 7.15
N SER A 89 4.43 10.71 6.51
CA SER A 89 4.89 9.47 7.11
C SER A 89 6.39 9.49 7.39
N LYS A 90 6.81 8.81 8.46
CA LYS A 90 8.23 8.55 8.73
C LYS A 90 8.64 7.31 7.93
N TYR A 91 9.75 7.40 7.22
CA TYR A 91 10.31 6.27 6.48
C TYR A 91 11.47 5.60 7.25
N LEU A 92 11.69 4.32 6.92
CA LEU A 92 12.85 3.57 7.36
C LEU A 92 14.12 4.17 6.73
N CYS A 93 15.14 4.41 7.55
CA CYS A 93 16.46 4.78 7.05
C CYS A 93 17.27 3.54 6.66
N GLU A 94 17.81 3.52 5.44
CA GLU A 94 18.69 2.44 4.95
C GLU A 94 20.03 2.35 5.72
N PHE A 95 20.43 3.42 6.43
CA PHE A 95 21.70 3.46 7.15
C PHE A 95 21.61 3.08 8.62
N CYS A 96 20.56 3.51 9.32
CA CYS A 96 20.42 3.29 10.77
C CYS A 96 19.29 2.33 11.13
N GLY A 97 18.48 1.88 10.17
CA GLY A 97 17.36 0.96 10.40
C GLY A 97 16.17 1.55 11.18
N LYS A 98 16.25 2.81 11.64
CA LYS A 98 15.18 3.47 12.41
C LYS A 98 14.19 4.21 11.50
N TYR A 99 12.92 4.29 11.93
CA TYR A 99 11.88 5.11 11.29
C TYR A 99 12.00 6.60 11.67
N ALA A 100 13.05 7.24 11.19
CA ALA A 100 13.38 8.63 11.54
C ALA A 100 13.48 9.56 10.33
N VAL A 101 13.34 9.04 9.11
CA VAL A 101 13.47 9.86 7.90
C VAL A 101 12.21 10.68 7.68
N LYS A 102 12.40 12.00 7.54
CA LYS A 102 11.35 12.96 7.22
C LYS A 102 11.73 13.80 6.01
N ARG A 103 10.72 14.28 5.30
CA ARG A 103 10.90 15.21 4.17
C ARG A 103 11.36 16.58 4.67
N LYS A 104 12.41 17.14 4.07
CA LYS A 104 12.85 18.53 4.30
C LYS A 104 12.34 19.45 3.19
N ALA A 105 12.58 19.05 1.94
CA ALA A 105 12.12 19.76 0.75
C ALA A 105 11.57 18.75 -0.28
N VAL A 106 11.12 19.22 -1.45
CA VAL A 106 10.77 18.33 -2.57
C VAL A 106 12.01 17.53 -2.96
N GLY A 107 11.91 16.19 -2.96
CA GLY A 107 13.01 15.31 -3.35
C GLY A 107 14.16 15.18 -2.32
N ILE A 108 14.18 15.98 -1.26
CA ILE A 108 15.22 15.95 -0.22
C ILE A 108 14.65 15.38 1.09
N TRP A 109 15.21 14.25 1.51
CA TRP A 109 14.81 13.52 2.71
C TRP A 109 15.95 13.49 3.73
N GLY A 110 15.65 13.85 4.98
CA GLY A 110 16.63 13.89 6.06
C GLY A 110 16.30 12.93 7.19
N CYS A 111 17.27 12.14 7.60
CA CYS A 111 17.23 11.33 8.81
C CYS A 111 17.50 12.22 10.03
N LYS A 112 16.65 12.16 11.06
CA LYS A 112 16.89 12.91 12.31
C LYS A 112 18.03 12.32 13.13
N ASP A 113 18.07 11.00 13.26
CA ASP A 113 19.02 10.33 14.17
C ASP A 113 20.44 10.29 13.60
N CYS A 114 20.56 10.04 12.29
CA CYS A 114 21.83 9.81 11.63
C CYS A 114 22.36 11.02 10.85
N GLY A 115 21.58 12.11 10.77
CA GLY A 115 21.94 13.33 10.03
C GLY A 115 22.04 13.18 8.51
N LYS A 116 22.06 11.96 7.98
CA LYS A 116 22.21 11.67 6.56
C LYS A 116 21.02 12.20 5.76
N VAL A 117 21.34 12.87 4.66
CA VAL A 117 20.37 13.40 3.69
C VAL A 117 20.41 12.53 2.45
N LYS A 118 19.22 12.10 1.99
CA LYS A 118 19.04 11.25 0.82
C LYS A 118 18.14 11.96 -0.19
N ALA A 119 18.52 11.92 -1.46
CA ALA A 119 17.67 12.32 -2.57
C ALA A 119 16.67 11.19 -2.89
N GLY A 120 15.42 11.55 -3.17
CA GLY A 120 14.33 10.60 -3.39
C GLY A 120 13.17 11.20 -4.17
N GLY A 121 12.02 10.55 -4.11
CA GLY A 121 10.80 11.05 -4.76
C GLY A 121 10.25 12.32 -4.10
N ALA A 122 9.32 12.99 -4.79
CA ALA A 122 8.67 14.20 -4.30
C ALA A 122 7.80 13.94 -3.06
N TYR A 123 7.01 12.85 -3.07
CA TYR A 123 6.04 12.51 -2.02
C TYR A 123 6.34 11.19 -1.30
N THR A 124 7.27 10.38 -1.83
CA THR A 124 7.72 9.11 -1.25
C THR A 124 9.25 9.05 -1.28
N LEU A 125 9.86 8.36 -0.32
CA LEU A 125 11.32 8.24 -0.24
C LEU A 125 11.90 7.52 -1.46
N ASN A 126 11.37 6.35 -1.80
CA ASN A 126 11.76 5.57 -2.98
C ASN A 126 10.58 5.51 -3.96
N THR A 127 10.83 5.80 -5.24
CA THR A 127 9.87 5.60 -6.33
C THR A 127 10.06 4.21 -6.95
N ALA A 128 9.03 3.65 -7.58
CA ALA A 128 9.11 2.34 -8.20
C ALA A 128 10.22 2.27 -9.26
N SER A 129 10.33 3.29 -10.12
CA SER A 129 11.38 3.39 -11.13
C SER A 129 12.79 3.48 -10.51
N ALA A 130 12.97 4.21 -9.40
CA ALA A 130 14.27 4.27 -8.74
C ALA A 130 14.66 2.93 -8.10
N VAL A 131 13.68 2.12 -7.68
CA VAL A 131 13.95 0.76 -7.15
C VAL A 131 14.40 -0.17 -8.27
N THR A 132 13.73 -0.14 -9.44
CA THR A 132 14.09 -0.98 -10.59
C THR A 132 15.42 -0.56 -11.23
N VAL A 133 15.72 0.74 -11.29
CA VAL A 133 17.02 1.23 -11.77
C VAL A 133 18.16 0.75 -10.87
N ARG A 134 17.97 0.76 -9.54
CA ARG A 134 18.99 0.24 -8.60
C ARG A 134 19.28 -1.25 -8.81
N SER A 135 18.25 -2.07 -9.04
CA SER A 135 18.43 -3.51 -9.25
C SER A 135 19.03 -3.83 -10.62
N THR A 136 18.64 -3.11 -11.67
CA THR A 136 19.19 -3.28 -13.02
C THR A 136 20.66 -2.89 -13.10
N ILE A 137 21.05 -1.74 -12.53
CA ILE A 137 22.46 -1.32 -12.47
C ILE A 137 23.30 -2.35 -11.73
N ARG A 138 22.81 -2.88 -10.60
CA ARG A 138 23.51 -3.93 -9.85
C ARG A 138 23.79 -5.15 -10.72
N ARG A 139 22.75 -5.67 -11.41
CA ARG A 139 22.87 -6.83 -12.30
C ARG A 139 23.85 -6.59 -13.44
N LEU A 140 23.82 -5.41 -14.07
CA LEU A 140 24.71 -5.10 -15.20
C LEU A 140 26.17 -4.99 -14.77
N ARG A 141 26.45 -4.48 -13.57
CA ARG A 141 27.80 -4.43 -13.01
C ARG A 141 28.36 -5.83 -12.76
N GLU A 142 27.55 -6.70 -12.15
CA GLU A 142 27.92 -8.11 -11.90
C GLU A 142 28.26 -8.88 -13.19
N GLN A 143 27.64 -8.53 -14.33
CA GLN A 143 27.91 -9.15 -15.64
C GLN A 143 29.18 -8.63 -16.34
N THR A 144 29.66 -7.45 -15.97
CA THR A 144 30.83 -6.82 -16.62
C THR A 144 32.13 -7.18 -15.89
N GLU A 145 32.04 -7.47 -14.59
CA GLU A 145 33.16 -7.81 -13.72
C GLU A 145 33.49 -9.31 -13.68
N SER A 146 32.65 -10.14 -14.31
CA SER A 146 32.83 -11.58 -14.54
C SER A 146 33.48 -11.87 -15.88
#